data_AF-G7GEW0-F1
#
_entry.id   AF-G7GEW0-F1
#
_cell.length_a   1.000
_cell.length_b   1.000
_cell.length_c   1.000
_cell.angle_alpha   90.00
_cell.angle_beta   90.00
_cell.angle_gamma   90.00
#
_symmetry.space_group_name_H-M   'P 1'
#
loop_
_entity.id
_entity.type
_entity.pdbx_description
1 polymer ?
#
loop_
_entity_poly.entity_id
_entity_poly.type
_entity_poly.pdbx_seq_one_letter_code
_entity_poly.pdbx_strand_id
1 'polypeptide(L)'
;MRTILASSLLMLSVSSFAHEPYVAPLAYNTSQTQVAIVSGYAEEALNSEYALKDAKFEIISPNNDKNLIEPESKLGSTTVFDLKLPEAGTYTVKTSATYLLKYVQDQKEWKMFFDMPADQAPKKAERDYVIPADLKAKKYTPIEVKREWTLFTYVSKEKIPQSKQCQRLFKLSF
;
A
#
# COMPACT_ATOMS: atom_id res chain seq x y z
N MET A 1 -42.40 -11.07 16.90
CA MET A 1 -41.63 -11.08 15.63
C MET A 1 -40.91 -9.75 15.33
N ARG A 2 -40.49 -8.94 16.32
CA ARG A 2 -39.80 -7.64 16.08
C ARG A 2 -38.30 -7.63 16.46
N THR A 3 -37.81 -8.69 17.11
CA THR A 3 -36.44 -8.79 17.64
C THR A 3 -35.48 -9.55 16.72
N ILE A 4 -35.96 -10.14 15.62
CA ILE A 4 -35.10 -10.93 14.71
C ILE A 4 -34.48 -10.04 13.60
N LEU A 5 -35.04 -8.87 13.29
CA LEU A 5 -34.49 -7.97 12.27
C LEU A 5 -33.21 -7.22 12.70
N ALA A 6 -32.93 -7.11 14.01
CA ALA A 6 -31.78 -6.35 14.48
C ALA A 6 -30.44 -7.12 14.36
N SER A 7 -30.49 -8.47 14.24
CA SER A 7 -29.28 -9.30 14.18
C SER A 7 -28.69 -9.42 12.77
N SER A 8 -29.48 -9.18 11.73
CA SER A 8 -29.05 -9.28 10.33
C SER A 8 -28.25 -8.08 9.81
N LEU A 9 -28.24 -6.93 10.50
CA LEU A 9 -27.55 -5.72 10.03
C LEU A 9 -26.05 -5.67 10.41
N LEU A 10 -25.58 -6.55 11.31
CA LEU A 10 -24.18 -6.56 11.76
C LEU A 10 -23.24 -7.39 10.86
N MET A 11 -23.74 -8.11 9.85
CA MET A 11 -22.90 -8.98 9.01
C MET A 11 -22.31 -8.33 7.75
N LEU A 12 -22.51 -7.02 7.53
CA LEU A 12 -22.05 -6.35 6.31
C LEU A 12 -20.77 -5.52 6.47
N SER A 13 -20.09 -5.54 7.61
CA SER A 13 -18.74 -4.98 7.73
C SER A 13 -17.68 -5.98 7.22
N VAL A 14 -17.88 -6.53 6.02
CA VAL A 14 -16.77 -7.17 5.30
C VAL A 14 -15.76 -6.07 5.02
N SER A 15 -14.58 -6.22 5.60
CA SER A 15 -13.48 -5.28 5.41
C SER A 15 -13.28 -5.11 3.91
N SER A 16 -13.54 -3.90 3.40
CA SER A 16 -13.14 -3.55 2.05
C SER A 16 -11.63 -3.71 2.01
N PHE A 17 -11.16 -4.77 1.35
CA PHE A 17 -9.75 -4.93 1.01
C PHE A 17 -9.44 -3.90 -0.06
N ALA A 18 -9.34 -2.64 0.36
CA ALA A 18 -8.68 -1.64 -0.46
C ALA A 18 -7.23 -2.12 -0.62
N HIS A 19 -6.79 -2.27 -1.87
CA HIS A 19 -5.46 -2.72 -2.26
C HIS A 19 -4.39 -1.71 -1.85
N GLU A 20 -4.14 -1.66 -0.54
CA GLU A 20 -3.10 -0.84 0.05
C GLU A 20 -1.73 -1.45 -0.25
N PRO A 21 -0.69 -0.60 -0.39
CA PRO A 21 0.67 -1.10 -0.50
C PRO A 21 1.01 -1.95 0.72
N TYR A 22 1.78 -3.01 0.52
CA TYR A 22 2.12 -3.96 1.57
C TYR A 22 3.58 -4.39 1.54
N VAL A 23 4.05 -4.94 2.66
CA VAL A 23 5.32 -5.67 2.78
C VAL A 23 5.07 -6.91 3.62
N ALA A 24 5.44 -8.09 3.14
CA ALA A 24 5.17 -9.36 3.80
C ALA A 24 6.29 -10.37 3.55
N PRO A 25 6.69 -11.16 4.56
CA PRO A 25 7.53 -12.32 4.33
C PRO A 25 6.70 -13.48 3.77
N LEU A 26 7.33 -14.37 2.98
CA LEU A 26 6.71 -15.65 2.62
C LEU A 26 6.47 -16.55 3.84
N ALA A 27 7.26 -16.38 4.90
CA ALA A 27 7.08 -17.06 6.17
C ALA A 27 7.34 -16.11 7.34
N TYR A 28 6.32 -15.91 8.19
CA TYR A 28 6.44 -15.08 9.39
C TYR A 28 7.27 -15.74 10.49
N ASN A 29 7.42 -17.06 10.45
CA ASN A 29 8.29 -17.84 11.33
C ASN A 29 9.06 -18.85 10.49
N THR A 30 10.37 -18.97 10.72
CA THR A 30 11.22 -19.89 9.98
C THR A 30 12.39 -20.39 10.84
N SER A 31 12.89 -21.59 10.59
CA SER A 31 14.19 -22.06 11.10
C SER A 31 15.31 -21.85 10.08
N GLN A 32 14.98 -21.35 8.88
CA GLN A 32 15.93 -21.15 7.79
C GLN A 32 16.81 -19.92 8.03
N THR A 33 17.92 -19.86 7.29
CA THR A 33 18.88 -18.74 7.32
C THR A 33 18.41 -17.52 6.53
N GLN A 34 17.29 -17.63 5.82
CA GLN A 34 16.71 -16.56 5.04
C GLN A 34 15.20 -16.73 4.88
N VAL A 35 14.52 -15.63 4.53
CA VAL A 35 13.14 -15.63 4.05
C VAL A 35 13.00 -14.63 2.90
N ALA A 36 12.19 -14.95 1.91
CA ALA A 36 11.86 -13.97 0.88
C ALA A 36 10.85 -12.96 1.44
N ILE A 37 11.12 -11.68 1.18
CA ILE A 37 10.22 -10.55 1.42
C ILE A 37 9.59 -10.18 0.08
N VAL A 38 8.27 -9.98 0.09
CA VAL A 38 7.46 -9.56 -1.04
C VAL A 38 6.76 -8.26 -0.69
N SER A 39 6.74 -7.32 -1.61
CA SER A 39 6.01 -6.06 -1.45
C SER A 39 5.51 -5.56 -2.80
N GLY A 40 4.30 -5.00 -2.78
CA GLY A 40 3.67 -4.43 -3.96
C GLY A 40 2.47 -3.58 -3.58
N TYR A 41 1.77 -3.10 -4.60
CA TYR A 41 0.48 -2.42 -4.47
C TYR A 41 -0.35 -2.67 -5.73
N ALA A 42 -1.68 -2.56 -5.65
CA ALA A 42 -2.54 -2.53 -6.83
C ALA A 42 -3.45 -1.31 -6.78
N GLU A 43 -3.66 -0.66 -7.91
CA GLU A 43 -4.49 0.56 -7.98
C GLU A 43 -5.99 0.24 -7.99
N GLU A 44 -6.37 -0.91 -8.55
CA GLU A 44 -7.76 -1.34 -8.71
C GLU A 44 -7.96 -2.76 -8.16
N ALA A 45 -9.19 -3.09 -7.80
CA ALA A 45 -9.54 -4.41 -7.32
C ALA A 45 -9.35 -5.48 -8.39
N LEU A 46 -8.74 -6.60 -8.01
CA LEU A 46 -8.51 -7.78 -8.88
C LEU A 46 -7.57 -7.54 -10.08
N ASN A 47 -6.85 -6.41 -10.12
CA ASN A 47 -5.82 -6.15 -11.10
C ASN A 47 -4.45 -6.66 -10.66
N SER A 48 -3.53 -6.78 -11.63
CA SER A 48 -2.12 -7.10 -11.34
C SER A 48 -1.52 -6.05 -10.41
N GLU A 49 -0.68 -6.51 -9.50
CA GLU A 49 0.12 -5.64 -8.65
C GLU A 49 1.24 -4.96 -9.45
N TYR A 50 1.76 -3.90 -8.83
CA TYR A 50 2.94 -3.15 -9.22
C TYR A 50 3.97 -3.19 -8.09
N ALA A 51 5.24 -3.21 -8.47
CA ALA A 51 6.35 -3.08 -7.54
C ALA A 51 6.30 -1.70 -6.84
N LEU A 52 6.66 -1.66 -5.55
CA LEU A 52 6.82 -0.38 -4.86
C LEU A 52 7.96 0.41 -5.50
N LYS A 53 7.65 1.59 -6.04
CA LYS A 53 8.62 2.45 -6.73
C LYS A 53 9.70 2.94 -5.76
N ASP A 54 10.96 2.76 -6.15
CA ASP A 54 12.16 3.22 -5.42
C ASP A 54 12.17 2.83 -3.92
N ALA A 55 11.60 1.65 -3.60
CA ALA A 55 11.40 1.22 -2.23
C ALA A 55 12.71 0.88 -1.52
N LYS A 56 12.88 1.46 -0.32
CA LYS A 56 14.00 1.18 0.59
C LYS A 56 13.47 0.48 1.84
N PHE A 57 14.16 -0.56 2.28
CA PHE A 57 13.73 -1.38 3.41
C PHE A 57 14.69 -1.23 4.58
N GLU A 58 14.24 -0.61 5.67
CA GLU A 58 14.96 -0.61 6.94
C GLU A 58 14.70 -1.95 7.64
N ILE A 59 15.76 -2.71 7.86
CA ILE A 59 15.76 -3.96 8.62
C ILE A 59 16.31 -3.66 10.00
N ILE A 60 15.56 -4.02 11.04
CA ILE A 60 16.00 -3.96 12.43
C ILE A 60 16.20 -5.39 12.91
N SER A 61 17.44 -5.75 13.26
CA SER A 61 17.80 -7.07 13.77
C SER A 61 17.24 -7.31 15.18
N PRO A 62 17.24 -8.57 15.67
CA PRO A 62 16.91 -8.88 17.07
C PRO A 62 17.81 -8.14 18.08
N ASN A 63 19.03 -7.81 17.67
CA ASN A 63 19.99 -7.06 18.47
C ASN A 63 19.85 -5.53 18.33
N ASN A 64 18.82 -5.05 17.61
CA ASN A 64 18.56 -3.64 17.27
C ASN A 64 19.54 -3.01 16.28
N ASP A 65 20.37 -3.81 15.59
CA ASP A 65 21.18 -3.31 14.49
C ASP A 65 20.29 -2.96 13.30
N LYS A 66 20.60 -1.84 12.64
CA LYS A 66 19.84 -1.34 11.52
C LYS A 66 20.60 -1.53 10.22
N ASN A 67 19.93 -2.05 9.21
CA ASN A 67 20.47 -2.14 7.86
C ASN A 67 19.45 -1.62 6.84
N LEU A 68 19.92 -1.01 5.76
CA LEU A 68 19.08 -0.56 4.65
C LEU A 68 19.29 -1.49 3.46
N ILE A 69 18.20 -2.02 2.92
CA ILE A 69 18.21 -2.84 1.71
C ILE A 69 17.48 -2.07 0.60
N GLU A 70 18.15 -1.94 -0.54
CA GLU A 70 17.57 -1.44 -1.80
C GLU A 70 17.52 -2.63 -2.77
N PRO A 71 16.35 -3.29 -2.94
CA PRO A 71 16.24 -4.46 -3.77
C PRO A 71 16.48 -4.13 -5.24
N GLU A 72 17.38 -4.88 -5.89
CA GLU A 72 17.51 -4.88 -7.35
C GLU A 72 16.37 -5.70 -7.99
N SER A 73 15.11 -5.32 -7.77
CA SER A 73 13.98 -6.00 -8.43
C SER A 73 13.94 -5.63 -9.90
N LYS A 74 14.00 -6.63 -10.79
CA LYS A 74 13.74 -6.48 -12.22
C LYS A 74 12.25 -6.62 -12.57
N LEU A 75 11.41 -6.96 -11.60
CA LEU A 75 9.99 -7.23 -11.81
C LEU A 75 9.19 -5.94 -11.67
N GLY A 76 8.38 -5.62 -12.68
CA GLY A 76 7.47 -4.46 -12.63
C GLY A 76 6.24 -4.68 -11.77
N SER A 77 5.89 -5.95 -11.48
CA SER A 77 4.68 -6.31 -10.75
C SER A 77 4.85 -6.46 -9.24
N THR A 78 6.08 -6.71 -8.77
CA THR A 78 6.36 -6.89 -7.35
C THR A 78 7.84 -6.64 -7.05
N THR A 79 8.13 -6.21 -5.84
CA THR A 79 9.50 -6.19 -5.31
C THR A 79 9.71 -7.44 -4.47
N VAL A 80 10.77 -8.20 -4.75
CA VAL A 80 11.13 -9.41 -4.01
C VAL A 80 12.62 -9.39 -3.67
N PHE A 81 12.97 -9.73 -2.43
CA PHE A 81 14.37 -9.92 -2.02
C PHE A 81 14.50 -10.95 -0.90
N ASP A 82 15.67 -11.58 -0.80
CA ASP A 82 16.00 -12.48 0.30
C ASP A 82 16.49 -11.69 1.52
N LEU A 83 15.72 -11.71 2.60
CA LEU A 83 16.16 -11.24 3.90
C LEU A 83 16.99 -12.33 4.59
N LYS A 84 18.28 -12.05 4.84
CA LYS A 84 19.16 -12.93 5.61
C LYS A 84 18.87 -12.82 7.11
N LEU A 85 18.87 -13.97 7.78
CA LEU A 85 18.55 -14.13 9.21
C LEU A 85 19.73 -14.82 9.94
N PRO A 86 20.86 -14.12 10.14
CA PRO A 86 22.03 -14.69 10.80
C PRO A 86 21.78 -15.05 12.27
N GLU A 87 20.92 -14.30 12.96
CA GLU A 87 20.67 -14.41 14.39
C GLU A 87 19.28 -14.99 14.67
N ALA A 88 19.16 -15.73 15.76
CA ALA A 88 17.85 -16.16 16.25
C ALA A 88 17.10 -14.99 16.89
N GLY A 89 15.83 -14.79 16.54
CA GLY A 89 15.02 -13.69 17.06
C GLY A 89 14.06 -13.09 16.03
N THR A 90 13.47 -11.95 16.39
CA THR A 90 12.49 -11.25 15.53
C THR A 90 13.14 -10.05 14.87
N TYR A 91 13.09 -10.05 13.54
CA TYR A 91 13.47 -8.93 12.69
C TYR A 91 12.25 -8.05 12.41
N THR A 92 12.44 -6.73 12.37
CA THR A 92 11.44 -5.80 11.84
C THR A 92 11.85 -5.37 10.46
N VAL A 93 10.93 -5.42 9.50
CA VAL A 93 11.12 -4.91 8.14
C VAL A 93 10.20 -3.71 7.99
N LYS A 94 10.75 -2.55 7.65
CA LYS A 94 9.99 -1.31 7.44
C LYS A 94 10.28 -0.75 6.06
N THR A 95 9.26 -0.19 5.44
CA THR A 95 9.41 0.60 4.23
C THR A 95 8.35 1.69 4.18
N SER A 96 8.46 2.60 3.23
CA SER A 96 7.48 3.64 3.00
C SER A 96 7.10 3.66 1.54
N ALA A 97 5.81 3.86 1.27
CA ALA A 97 5.30 4.11 -0.06
C ALA A 97 4.77 5.54 -0.11
N THR A 98 4.98 6.21 -1.23
CA THR A 98 4.44 7.54 -1.49
C THR A 98 3.72 7.51 -2.82
N TYR A 99 2.52 8.07 -2.87
CA TYR A 99 1.78 8.28 -4.10
C TYR A 99 1.32 9.73 -4.18
N LEU A 100 1.64 10.38 -5.30
CA LEU A 100 1.27 11.77 -5.54
C LEU A 100 -0.07 11.81 -6.26
N LEU A 101 -1.09 12.34 -5.61
CA LEU A 101 -2.42 12.54 -6.19
C LEU A 101 -2.57 14.00 -6.58
N LYS A 102 -3.21 14.24 -7.72
CA LYS A 102 -3.63 15.60 -8.10
C LYS A 102 -5.14 15.70 -7.98
N TYR A 103 -5.61 16.83 -7.47
CA TYR A 103 -7.03 17.15 -7.38
C TYR A 103 -7.29 18.51 -7.99
N VAL A 104 -8.46 18.67 -8.61
CA VAL A 104 -8.92 19.95 -9.12
C VAL A 104 -10.35 20.20 -8.66
N GLN A 105 -10.68 21.46 -8.41
CA GLN A 105 -12.05 21.83 -8.11
C GLN A 105 -12.82 22.07 -9.42
N ASP A 106 -13.82 21.23 -9.70
CA ASP A 106 -14.79 21.43 -10.79
C ASP A 106 -16.18 21.65 -10.18
N GLN A 107 -16.85 22.74 -10.56
CA GLN A 107 -18.21 23.05 -10.09
C GLN A 107 -18.38 22.99 -8.55
N LYS A 108 -17.37 23.47 -7.80
CA LYS A 108 -17.28 23.42 -6.32
C LYS A 108 -17.06 22.03 -5.71
N GLU A 109 -16.86 20.99 -6.52
CA GLU A 109 -16.51 19.65 -6.06
C GLU A 109 -15.03 19.35 -6.32
N TRP A 110 -14.37 18.69 -5.37
CA TRP A 110 -13.02 18.18 -5.56
C TRP A 110 -13.07 16.85 -6.30
N LYS A 111 -12.35 16.76 -7.43
CA LYS A 111 -12.22 15.54 -8.23
C LYS A 111 -10.75 15.21 -8.40
N MET A 112 -10.42 13.91 -8.45
CA MET A 112 -9.08 13.48 -8.85
C MET A 112 -8.80 13.97 -10.26
N PHE A 113 -7.60 14.50 -10.49
CA PHE A 113 -7.18 15.10 -11.73
C PHE A 113 -6.04 14.29 -12.33
N PHE A 114 -6.20 13.86 -13.57
CA PHE A 114 -5.15 13.21 -14.34
C PHE A 114 -4.78 14.09 -15.53
N ASP A 115 -3.52 14.47 -15.62
CA ASP A 115 -3.00 15.29 -16.71
C ASP A 115 -2.70 14.40 -17.93
N MET A 116 -3.75 14.04 -18.66
CA MET A 116 -3.68 13.18 -19.83
C MET A 116 -4.60 13.69 -20.95
N PRO A 117 -4.24 13.45 -22.22
CA PRO A 117 -5.06 13.86 -23.34
C PRO A 117 -6.31 12.97 -23.48
N ALA A 118 -7.35 13.50 -24.13
CA ALA A 118 -8.68 12.89 -24.17
C ALA A 118 -8.74 11.56 -24.94
N ASP A 119 -7.80 11.33 -25.85
CA ASP A 119 -7.67 10.10 -26.63
C ASP A 119 -7.07 8.92 -25.83
N GLN A 120 -6.37 9.20 -24.73
CA GLN A 120 -5.75 8.17 -23.87
C GLN A 120 -6.63 7.78 -22.67
N ALA A 121 -7.79 8.40 -22.55
CA ALA A 121 -8.60 8.32 -21.35
C ALA A 121 -9.99 7.73 -21.67
N PRO A 122 -10.52 6.79 -20.85
CA PRO A 122 -11.87 6.27 -21.02
C PRO A 122 -12.92 7.38 -21.03
N LYS A 123 -14.14 7.08 -21.52
CA LYS A 123 -15.21 8.08 -21.53
C LYS A 123 -15.48 8.59 -20.13
N LYS A 124 -15.83 9.88 -20.00
CA LYS A 124 -16.11 10.52 -18.70
C LYS A 124 -17.12 9.76 -17.83
N ALA A 125 -18.11 9.09 -18.43
CA ALA A 125 -19.12 8.31 -17.71
C ALA A 125 -18.60 6.98 -17.13
N GLU A 126 -17.41 6.54 -17.53
CA GLU A 126 -16.79 5.26 -17.15
C GLU A 126 -15.64 5.47 -16.14
N ARG A 127 -15.43 6.69 -15.64
CA ARG A 127 -14.31 7.03 -14.74
C ARG A 127 -14.71 7.97 -13.61
N ASP A 128 -13.99 7.86 -12.49
CA ASP A 128 -14.19 8.69 -11.28
C ASP A 128 -13.19 9.86 -11.14
N TYR A 129 -12.47 10.18 -12.22
CA TYR A 129 -11.52 11.28 -12.29
C TYR A 129 -11.83 12.21 -13.48
N VAL A 130 -11.23 13.40 -13.44
CA VAL A 130 -11.32 14.40 -14.52
C VAL A 130 -9.97 14.59 -15.20
N ILE A 131 -10.02 14.90 -16.49
CA ILE A 131 -8.86 15.30 -17.30
C ILE A 131 -9.03 16.74 -17.78
N PRO A 132 -8.00 17.40 -18.35
CA PRO A 132 -8.11 18.77 -18.87
C PRO A 132 -9.35 19.03 -19.75
N ALA A 133 -9.68 18.10 -20.65
CA ALA A 133 -10.81 18.22 -21.56
C ALA A 133 -12.20 18.16 -20.88
N ASP A 134 -12.30 17.63 -19.65
CA ASP A 134 -13.55 17.56 -18.90
C ASP A 134 -13.91 18.89 -18.22
N LEU A 135 -12.91 19.75 -18.03
CA LEU A 135 -13.02 20.96 -17.24
C LEU A 135 -13.61 22.09 -18.10
N LYS A 136 -14.72 22.66 -17.62
CA LYS A 136 -15.38 23.80 -18.29
C LYS A 136 -14.58 25.09 -18.19
N ALA A 137 -13.76 25.21 -17.13
CA ALA A 137 -12.94 26.38 -16.89
C ALA A 137 -11.69 26.37 -17.78
N LYS A 138 -11.46 27.47 -18.52
CA LYS A 138 -10.23 27.64 -19.34
C LYS A 138 -8.95 27.71 -18.52
N LYS A 139 -9.05 27.97 -17.21
CA LYS A 139 -7.96 27.97 -16.25
C LYS A 139 -8.40 27.19 -15.03
N TYR A 140 -7.55 26.26 -14.60
CA TYR A 140 -7.74 25.44 -13.41
C TYR A 140 -6.39 25.29 -12.72
N THR A 141 -6.42 25.13 -11.40
CA THR A 141 -5.20 24.97 -10.58
C THR A 141 -5.31 23.64 -9.86
N PRO A 142 -4.62 22.58 -10.35
CA PRO A 142 -4.53 21.34 -9.61
C PRO A 142 -3.77 21.57 -8.29
N ILE A 143 -4.24 20.95 -7.22
CA ILE A 143 -3.49 20.81 -5.97
C ILE A 143 -2.87 19.42 -5.91
N GLU A 144 -1.67 19.34 -5.36
CA GLU A 144 -0.99 18.07 -5.13
C GLU A 144 -1.21 17.61 -3.70
N VAL A 145 -1.63 16.36 -3.54
CA VAL A 145 -1.81 15.69 -2.26
C VAL A 145 -0.87 14.49 -2.24
N LYS A 146 0.08 14.51 -1.31
CA LYS A 146 1.00 13.40 -1.10
C LYS A 146 0.36 12.39 -0.14
N ARG A 147 0.07 11.19 -0.63
CA ARG A 147 -0.34 10.07 0.22
C ARG A 147 0.89 9.29 0.62
N GLU A 148 1.07 9.09 1.92
CA GLU A 148 2.21 8.37 2.48
C GLU A 148 1.70 7.15 3.26
N TRP A 149 2.38 6.02 3.07
CA TRP A 149 2.19 4.82 3.89
C TRP A 149 3.49 4.50 4.59
N THR A 150 3.39 4.15 5.87
CA THR A 150 4.46 3.45 6.59
C THR A 150 4.06 1.99 6.68
N LEU A 151 4.85 1.13 6.04
CA LEU A 151 4.59 -0.29 5.95
C LEU A 151 5.60 -1.02 6.83
N PHE A 152 5.13 -2.01 7.58
CA PHE A 152 6.04 -2.84 8.35
C PHE A 152 5.51 -4.25 8.54
N THR A 153 6.46 -5.17 8.71
CA THR A 153 6.20 -6.57 9.01
C THR A 153 7.29 -7.14 9.92
N TYR A 154 7.05 -8.33 10.46
CA TYR A 154 7.95 -9.02 11.36
C TYR A 154 8.27 -10.42 10.84
N VAL A 155 9.51 -10.84 11.02
CA VAL A 155 9.98 -12.20 10.72
C VAL A 155 10.68 -12.74 11.94
N SER A 156 10.24 -13.90 12.43
CA SER A 156 10.90 -14.58 13.56
C SER A 156 11.70 -15.79 13.09
N LYS A 157 12.97 -15.87 13.50
CA LYS A 157 13.80 -17.07 13.39
C LYS A 157 13.83 -17.80 14.73
N GLU A 158 13.48 -19.09 14.72
CA GLU A 158 13.57 -20.01 15.88
C GLU A 158 12.76 -19.59 17.13
N LYS A 159 11.97 -18.51 17.06
CA LYS A 159 11.05 -18.06 18.10
C LYS A 159 9.63 -18.03 17.55
N ILE A 160 8.66 -18.44 18.36
CA ILE A 160 7.24 -18.19 18.07
C ILE A 160 7.02 -16.68 18.21
N PRO A 161 6.42 -15.99 17.22
CA PRO A 161 6.14 -14.56 17.34
C PRO A 161 5.32 -14.30 18.60
N GLN A 162 5.78 -13.41 19.49
CA GLN A 162 4.88 -12.81 20.47
C GLN A 162 3.85 -12.01 19.67
N SER A 163 2.64 -12.55 19.63
CA SER A 163 1.52 -12.07 18.82
C SER A 163 1.42 -10.54 18.80
N LYS A 164 1.71 -9.92 17.64
CA LYS A 164 1.06 -8.69 17.19
C LYS A 164 0.87 -8.78 15.68
N GLN A 165 -0.34 -9.19 15.32
CA GLN A 165 -0.94 -9.02 14.02
C GLN A 165 -0.60 -7.65 13.43
N CYS A 166 -0.26 -7.61 12.14
CA CYS A 166 0.01 -6.42 11.32
C CYS A 166 -0.68 -5.16 11.88
N GLN A 167 0.03 -4.33 12.64
CA GLN A 167 -0.53 -3.11 13.22
C GLN A 167 -0.36 -1.97 12.21
N ARG A 168 -1.26 -1.82 11.24
CA ARG A 168 -1.22 -0.66 10.33
C ARG A 168 -1.38 0.64 11.14
N LEU A 169 -0.33 1.46 11.23
CA LEU A 169 -0.38 2.81 11.78
C LEU A 169 -0.66 3.78 10.64
N PHE A 170 -1.94 4.05 10.39
CA PHE A 170 -2.36 5.16 9.54
C PHE A 170 -2.20 6.47 10.31
N LYS A 171 -1.35 7.37 9.81
CA LYS A 171 -1.32 8.76 10.25
C LYS A 171 -1.74 9.63 9.06
N LEU A 172 -2.99 10.12 9.09
CA LEU A 172 -3.41 11.22 8.22
C LEU A 172 -2.82 12.51 8.79
N SER A 173 -1.93 13.14 8.04
CA SER A 173 -1.53 14.52 8.28
C SER A 173 -2.28 15.39 7.26
N PHE A 174 -3.05 16.36 7.76
CA PHE A 174 -3.73 17.39 6.97
C PHE A 174 -2.85 18.64 6.88
#